data_AF-A0A920MX73-F1
#
_entry.id   AF-A0A920MX73-F1
#
_cell.length_a   1.000
_cell.length_b   1.000
_cell.length_c   1.000
_cell.angle_alpha   90.00
_cell.angle_beta   90.00
_cell.angle_gamma   90.00
#
_symmetry.space_group_name_H-M   'P 1'
#
loop_
_entity.id
_entity.type
_entity.pdbx_description
1 polymer ?
#
loop_
_entity_poly.entity_id
_entity_poly.type
_entity_poly.pdbx_seq_one_letter_code
_entity_poly.pdbx_strand_id
1 'polypeptide(L)' 'MTSFITGHYHQAKELSLKSGKLVILGDWLSFFSYAKFDGQDLKLYFWGKDETS' A
#
# COMPACT_ATOMS: atom_id res chain seq x y z
N MET A 1 -17.07 -0.88 -2.11
CA MET A 1 -15.78 -1.59 -2.19
C MET A 1 -14.96 -1.10 -1.01
N THR A 2 -14.67 -1.97 -0.04
CA THR A 2 -14.06 -1.53 1.23
C THR A 2 -12.56 -1.75 1.18
N SER A 3 -11.78 -0.71 1.48
CA SER A 3 -10.31 -0.80 1.48
C SER A 3 -9.78 -0.62 2.89
N PHE A 4 -8.91 -1.53 3.33
CA PHE A 4 -8.26 -1.51 4.62
C PHE A 4 -6.76 -1.27 4.45
N ILE A 5 -6.21 -0.41 5.31
CA ILE A 5 -4.78 -0.09 5.34
C ILE A 5 -4.26 -0.47 6.72
N THR A 6 -3.17 -1.22 6.77
CA THR A 6 -2.49 -1.57 8.02
C THR A 6 -0.99 -1.50 7.87
N GLY A 7 -0.29 -1.17 8.95
CA GLY A 7 1.17 -1.22 9.05
C GLY A 7 1.61 -2.39 9.93
N HIS A 8 2.68 -2.21 10.71
CA HIS A 8 3.15 -3.11 11.78
C HIS A 8 3.78 -4.44 11.33
N TYR A 9 3.36 -5.02 10.21
CA TYR A 9 3.91 -6.30 9.73
C TYR A 9 5.26 -6.20 9.03
N HIS A 10 5.81 -4.98 8.87
CA HIS A 10 7.07 -4.71 8.17
C HIS A 10 7.12 -5.37 6.76
N GLN A 11 5.96 -5.46 6.12
CA GLN A 11 5.80 -6.05 4.79
C GLN A 11 5.08 -5.03 3.91
N ALA A 12 5.57 -4.85 2.68
CA ALA A 12 4.93 -4.02 1.68
C ALA A 12 4.15 -4.93 0.71
N LYS A 13 2.84 -5.09 0.92
CA LYS A 13 1.99 -6.01 0.14
C LYS A 13 0.59 -5.47 -0.13
N GLU A 14 0.07 -5.82 -1.29
CA GLU A 14 -1.31 -5.58 -1.70
C GLU A 14 -2.04 -6.91 -1.87
N LEU A 15 -3.19 -7.05 -1.23
CA LEU A 15 -4.01 -8.24 -1.28
C LEU A 15 -5.42 -7.89 -1.75
N SER A 16 -5.85 -8.52 -2.84
CA SER A 16 -7.23 -8.42 -3.32
C SER A 16 -8.09 -9.44 -2.58
N LEU A 17 -9.11 -8.95 -1.86
CA LEU A 17 -10.10 -9.75 -1.15
C LEU A 17 -11.39 -9.80 -1.97
N LYS A 18 -12.26 -10.77 -1.67
CA LYS A 18 -13.55 -10.95 -2.37
C LYS A 18 -14.45 -9.69 -2.34
N SER A 19 -14.29 -8.82 -1.35
CA SER A 19 -15.12 -7.62 -1.14
C SER A 19 -14.33 -6.32 -0.99
N GLY A 20 -13.02 -6.33 -1.29
CA GLY A 20 -12.18 -5.19 -0.95
C GLY A 20 -10.69 -5.37 -1.22
N LYS A 21 -9.89 -4.41 -0.77
CA LYS A 21 -8.42 -4.47 -0.82
C LYS A 21 -7.84 -4.33 0.58
N LEU A 22 -6.80 -5.10 0.85
CA LEU A 22 -5.96 -4.93 2.03
C LEU A 22 -4.57 -4.49 1.57
N VAL A 23 -4.16 -3.31 2.02
CA VAL A 23 -2.81 -2.78 1.78
C VAL A 23 -2.04 -2.83 3.09
N ILE A 24 -0.92 -3.56 3.07
CA ILE A 24 0.03 -3.66 4.17
C ILE A 24 1.22 -2.76 3.83
N LEU A 25 1.44 -1.75 4.66
CA LEU A 25 2.57 -0.84 4.53
C LEU A 25 3.83 -1.47 5.14
N GLY A 26 4.94 -1.29 4.43
CA GLY A 26 6.27 -1.61 4.93
C GLY A 26 6.74 -0.63 6.00
N ASP A 27 7.79 -1.01 6.72
CA ASP A 27 8.45 -0.11 7.64
C ASP A 27 9.35 0.89 6.92
N TRP A 28 9.57 2.04 7.54
CA TRP A 28 10.40 3.13 7.00
C TRP A 28 11.91 2.90 7.16
N LEU A 29 12.35 1.68 7.51
CA LEU A 29 13.75 1.30 7.58
C LEU A 29 14.17 0.48 6.35
N SER A 30 13.29 -0.40 5.88
CA SER A 30 13.58 -1.37 4.82
C SER A 30 12.67 -1.24 3.60
N PHE A 31 11.45 -0.71 3.77
CA PHE A 31 10.43 -0.67 2.75
C PHE A 31 9.70 0.68 2.78
N PHE A 32 10.38 1.74 2.33
CA PHE A 32 9.81 3.09 2.20
C PHE A 32 8.59 3.07 1.28
N SER A 33 7.42 2.79 1.83
CA SER A 33 6.21 2.51 1.08
C SER A 33 5.04 3.29 1.64
N TYR A 34 4.13 3.65 0.75
CA TYR A 34 2.96 4.46 1.05
C TYR A 34 1.77 3.97 0.22
N ALA A 35 0.57 4.16 0.75
CA ALA A 35 -0.65 3.89 0.00
C ALA A 35 -1.16 5.19 -0.61
N LYS A 36 -1.50 5.18 -1.89
CA LYS A 36 -2.11 6.32 -2.59
C LYS A 36 -3.51 5.94 -3.05
N PHE A 37 -4.48 6.79 -2.73
CA PHE A 37 -5.85 6.67 -3.19
C PHE A 37 -6.10 7.74 -4.26
N ASP A 38 -6.57 7.32 -5.44
CA ASP A 38 -6.81 8.21 -6.59
C ASP A 38 -8.27 8.65 -6.76
N GLY A 39 -9.14 8.28 -5.81
CA GLY A 39 -10.59 8.51 -5.87
C GLY A 39 -11.39 7.28 -6.31
N GLN A 40 -10.74 6.27 -6.90
CA GLN A 40 -11.37 5.01 -7.30
C GLN A 40 -10.68 3.79 -6.68
N ASP A 41 -9.36 3.80 -6.61
CA ASP A 41 -8.56 2.67 -6.19
C ASP A 41 -7.45 3.07 -5.21
N LEU A 42 -7.18 2.19 -4.26
CA LEU A 42 -6.09 2.31 -3.30
C LEU A 42 -4.97 1.36 -3.72
N LYS A 43 -3.77 1.90 -3.96
CA LYS A 43 -2.59 1.14 -4.37
C LYS A 43 -1.38 1.42 -3.49
N LEU A 44 -0.49 0.44 -3.40
CA LEU A 44 0.80 0.56 -2.72
C LEU A 44 1.86 1.08 -3.69
N TYR A 45 2.67 2.01 -3.19
CA TYR A 45 3.76 2.65 -3.90
C TYR A 45 5.01 2.65 -3.03
N PHE A 46 6.18 2.76 -3.66
CA PHE A 46 7.48 2.84 -3.01
C PHE A 46 8.16 4.17 -3.29
N TRP A 47 8.53 4.87 -2.23
CA TRP A 47 9.28 6.12 -2.30
C TRP A 47 10.64 5.88 -2.96
N GLY A 48 11.04 6.77 -3.87
CA GLY A 48 12.27 6.67 -4.66
C GLY A 48 12.17 5.77 -5.90
N LYS A 49 11.25 4.80 -5.93
CA LYS A 49 10.98 3.98 -7.13
C LYS A 49 9.83 4.54 -7.96
N ASP A 50 8.72 4.90 -7.32
CA ASP A 50 7.48 5.25 -8.02
C ASP A 50 7.21 6.76 -8.09
N GLU A 51 8.13 7.59 -7.59
CA GLU A 51 8.00 9.06 -7.59
C GLU A 51 8.73 9.78 -8.73
N THR A 52 9.59 9.08 -9.46
CA THR A 52 10.43 9.66 -10.52
C THR A 52 9.92 9.38 -11.94
N SER A 53 8.68 8.88 -12.10
CA SER A 53 8.02 8.72 -13.40
C SER A 53 7.10 9.89 -13.75
#